data_AF-A0A925Y0K9-F1
#
_entry.id   AF-A0A925Y0K9-F1
#
_cell.length_a   1.000
_cell.length_b   1.000
_cell.length_c   1.000
_cell.angle_alpha   90.00
_cell.angle_beta   90.00
_cell.angle_gamma   90.00
#
_symmetry.space_group_name_H-M   'P 1'
#
loop_
_entity.id
_entity.type
_entity.pdbx_description
1 polymer ?
#
loop_
_entity_poly.entity_id
_entity_poly.type
_entity_poly.pdbx_seq_one_letter_code
_entity_poly.pdbx_strand_id
1 'polypeptide(L)'
;MSLLDLPERLLQRAAQRLLSDGSRTWLCTNGDHVQVLAPGLLNPHEGPDFTHIAVLHNGLVTIGNAEFHVHSSSWFHHGHDSDERYDDVMLHVVLVDDRPIQRLRWTIIVPLDEMGRAVRNRTGIVERETSNVDEIQRSAMLRLQRSTAFARSAVGRVGHVDALRVMTSHWFERFASKRRHPTPDELVLDVRSVITSSPLGMFAINIAQIPP
;
A
#
# COMPACT_ATOMS: atom_id res chain seq x y z
N MET A 1 7.92 -25.84 17.06
CA MET A 1 6.78 -25.61 16.15
C MET A 1 7.34 -25.05 14.86
N SER A 2 7.01 -25.64 13.70
CA SER A 2 7.50 -25.12 12.42
C SER A 2 6.88 -23.75 12.13
N LEU A 3 7.54 -22.93 11.32
CA LEU A 3 6.98 -21.65 10.86
C LEU A 3 5.67 -21.87 10.08
N LEU A 4 5.62 -22.96 9.30
CA LEU A 4 4.48 -23.32 8.45
C LEU A 4 3.27 -23.80 9.27
N ASP A 5 3.49 -24.23 10.52
CA ASP A 5 2.42 -24.72 11.42
C ASP A 5 1.83 -23.59 12.28
N LEU A 6 2.29 -22.34 12.09
CA LEU A 6 1.78 -21.22 12.87
C LEU A 6 0.34 -20.88 12.46
N PRO A 7 -0.47 -20.32 13.39
CA PRO A 7 -1.79 -19.84 13.04
C PRO A 7 -1.74 -18.84 11.88
N GLU A 8 -2.57 -19.05 10.86
CA GLU A 8 -2.56 -18.26 9.63
C GLU A 8 -2.71 -16.76 9.89
N ARG A 9 -3.58 -16.37 10.83
CA ARG A 9 -3.72 -14.96 11.28
C ARG A 9 -2.43 -14.32 11.79
N LEU A 10 -1.52 -15.10 12.38
CA LEU A 10 -0.22 -14.61 12.81
C LEU A 10 0.70 -14.39 11.60
N LEU A 11 0.67 -15.31 10.63
CA LEU A 11 1.42 -15.22 9.38
C LEU A 11 0.92 -14.07 8.49
N GLN A 12 -0.39 -13.89 8.35
CA GLN A 12 -1.02 -12.76 7.65
C GLN A 12 -0.55 -11.41 8.21
N ARG A 13 -0.51 -11.25 9.54
CA ARG A 13 0.01 -10.04 10.19
C ARG A 13 1.49 -9.81 9.92
N ALA A 14 2.29 -10.88 9.89
CA ALA A 14 3.71 -10.80 9.58
C ALA A 14 3.93 -10.46 8.09
N ALA A 15 3.18 -11.07 7.18
CA ALA A 15 3.15 -10.75 5.77
C ALA A 15 2.79 -9.27 5.55
N GLN A 16 1.72 -8.77 6.18
CA GLN A 16 1.31 -7.36 6.06
C GLN A 16 2.45 -6.40 6.46
N ARG A 17 3.22 -6.71 7.51
CA ARG A 17 4.38 -5.90 7.93
C ARG A 17 5.49 -5.91 6.88
N LEU A 18 5.79 -7.08 6.32
CA LEU A 18 6.80 -7.21 5.26
C LEU A 18 6.38 -6.43 4.00
N LEU A 19 5.11 -6.52 3.63
CA LEU A 19 4.52 -5.80 2.50
C LEU A 19 4.36 -4.29 2.78
N SER A 20 4.48 -3.85 4.03
CA SER A 20 4.40 -2.42 4.39
C SER A 20 5.64 -1.64 3.96
N ASP A 21 6.72 -2.33 3.61
CA ASP A 21 7.92 -1.68 3.10
C ASP A 21 7.75 -1.25 1.64
N GLY A 22 7.29 -0.02 1.46
CA GLY A 22 7.04 0.56 0.15
C GLY A 22 8.29 0.91 -0.67
N SER A 23 9.51 0.67 -0.17
CA SER A 23 10.75 0.75 -0.96
C SER A 23 11.07 -0.58 -1.64
N ARG A 24 10.55 -1.69 -1.10
CA ARG A 24 10.86 -3.04 -1.56
C ARG A 24 10.18 -3.34 -2.89
N THR A 25 10.97 -3.92 -3.78
CA THR A 25 10.48 -4.56 -5.00
C THR A 25 10.43 -6.06 -4.80
N TRP A 26 9.32 -6.66 -5.14
CA TRP A 26 9.06 -8.09 -5.09
C TRP A 26 9.14 -8.67 -6.51
N LEU A 27 9.86 -9.78 -6.66
CA LEU A 27 9.82 -10.57 -7.87
C LEU A 27 8.64 -11.54 -7.77
N CYS A 28 7.74 -11.48 -8.74
CA CYS A 28 6.60 -12.37 -8.84
C CYS A 28 6.95 -13.65 -9.60
N THR A 29 6.16 -14.70 -9.40
CA THR A 29 6.36 -16.02 -10.05
C THR A 29 6.24 -15.96 -11.58
N ASN A 30 5.53 -14.98 -12.11
CA ASN A 30 5.42 -14.70 -13.54
C ASN A 30 6.59 -13.87 -14.10
N GLY A 31 7.57 -13.48 -13.28
CA GLY A 31 8.72 -12.65 -13.66
C GLY A 31 8.52 -11.14 -13.49
N ASP A 32 7.31 -10.69 -13.13
CA ASP A 32 7.05 -9.27 -12.92
C ASP A 32 7.75 -8.73 -11.67
N HIS A 33 8.11 -7.44 -11.71
CA HIS A 33 8.60 -6.71 -10.56
C HIS A 33 7.53 -5.76 -10.04
N VAL A 34 7.05 -6.00 -8.83
CA VAL A 34 5.99 -5.20 -8.21
C VAL A 34 6.44 -4.56 -6.92
N GLN A 35 5.88 -3.40 -6.60
CA GLN A 35 6.09 -2.78 -5.29
C GLN A 35 4.76 -2.64 -4.57
N VAL A 36 4.69 -3.12 -3.33
CA VAL A 36 3.50 -2.91 -2.51
C VAL A 36 3.56 -1.52 -1.91
N LEU A 37 2.75 -0.64 -2.46
CA LEU A 37 2.69 0.76 -2.07
C LEU A 37 1.97 0.94 -0.73
N ALA A 38 0.91 0.19 -0.53
CA ALA A 38 0.18 0.07 0.72
C ALA A 38 -0.29 -1.38 0.84
N PRO A 39 -0.05 -2.07 1.97
CA PRO A 39 -0.30 -3.50 2.13
C PRO A 39 -1.80 -3.87 2.29
N GLY A 40 -2.69 -2.88 2.21
CA GLY A 40 -4.11 -3.06 2.48
C GLY A 40 -4.43 -3.24 3.97
N LEU A 41 -5.71 -3.52 4.25
CA LEU A 41 -6.25 -3.78 5.58
C LEU A 41 -6.54 -5.27 5.72
N LEU A 42 -6.14 -5.86 6.85
CA LEU A 42 -6.51 -7.24 7.19
C LEU A 42 -8.04 -7.35 7.28
N ASN A 43 -8.60 -8.34 6.60
CA ASN A 43 -10.02 -8.68 6.68
C ASN A 43 -10.23 -9.76 7.75
N PRO A 44 -10.98 -9.49 8.84
CA PRO A 44 -11.29 -10.51 9.84
C PRO A 44 -12.52 -11.37 9.47
N HIS A 45 -13.18 -11.05 8.35
CA HIS A 45 -14.42 -11.66 7.87
C HIS A 45 -14.18 -12.52 6.62
N GLU A 46 -15.26 -13.07 6.05
CA GLU A 46 -15.22 -13.80 4.79
C GLU A 46 -14.67 -12.94 3.64
N GLY A 47 -14.08 -13.61 2.64
CA GLY A 47 -13.45 -12.97 1.48
C GLY A 47 -11.93 -12.85 1.63
N PRO A 48 -11.29 -11.99 0.83
CA PRO A 48 -9.84 -11.92 0.76
C PRO A 48 -9.20 -11.46 2.07
N ASP A 49 -8.02 -11.99 2.38
CA ASP A 49 -7.28 -11.67 3.61
C ASP A 49 -6.87 -10.20 3.74
N PHE A 50 -6.60 -9.54 2.61
CA PHE A 50 -6.26 -8.12 2.56
C PHE A 50 -7.15 -7.38 1.58
N THR A 51 -7.76 -6.28 2.05
CA THR A 51 -8.54 -5.37 1.20
C THR A 51 -7.77 -4.09 0.91
N HIS A 52 -8.03 -3.48 -0.26
CA HIS A 52 -7.45 -2.19 -0.66
C HIS A 52 -5.91 -2.17 -0.68
N ILE A 53 -5.28 -3.28 -1.08
CA ILE A 53 -3.84 -3.31 -1.33
C ILE A 53 -3.54 -2.49 -2.59
N ALA A 54 -2.50 -1.65 -2.53
CA ALA A 54 -2.06 -0.83 -3.64
C ALA A 54 -0.70 -1.33 -4.15
N VAL A 55 -0.63 -1.71 -5.42
CA VAL A 55 0.56 -2.29 -6.05
C VAL A 55 0.99 -1.40 -7.22
N LEU A 56 2.27 -1.06 -7.27
CA LEU A 56 2.90 -0.43 -8.43
C LEU A 56 3.54 -1.48 -9.31
N HIS A 57 3.15 -1.48 -10.58
CA HIS A 57 3.75 -2.30 -11.62
C HIS A 57 3.88 -1.46 -12.89
N ASN A 58 5.08 -1.41 -13.49
CA ASN A 58 5.36 -0.66 -14.72
C ASN A 58 4.85 0.80 -14.72
N GLY A 59 4.99 1.49 -13.58
CA GLY A 59 4.57 2.89 -13.43
C GLY A 59 3.06 3.09 -13.19
N LEU A 60 2.25 2.04 -13.21
CA LEU A 60 0.82 2.08 -12.95
C LEU A 60 0.51 1.55 -11.55
N VAL A 61 -0.32 2.31 -10.82
CA VAL A 61 -0.83 1.89 -9.52
C VAL A 61 -2.16 1.17 -9.72
N THR A 62 -2.21 -0.10 -9.30
CA THR A 62 -3.44 -0.89 -9.25
C THR A 62 -3.87 -1.03 -7.79
N ILE A 63 -5.16 -0.88 -7.53
CA ILE A 63 -5.77 -1.10 -6.20
C ILE A 63 -6.72 -2.29 -6.35
N GLY A 64 -6.66 -3.22 -5.41
CA GLY A 64 -7.49 -4.42 -5.40
C GLY A 64 -7.37 -5.13 -4.06
N ASN A 65 -7.59 -6.45 -4.07
CA ASN A 65 -7.45 -7.29 -2.89
C ASN A 65 -6.24 -8.23 -3.01
N ALA A 66 -5.76 -8.74 -1.87
CA ALA A 66 -4.76 -9.78 -1.82
C ALA A 66 -5.18 -10.92 -0.91
N GLU A 67 -4.70 -12.11 -1.24
CA GLU A 67 -4.90 -13.32 -0.45
C GLU A 67 -3.57 -13.81 0.12
N PHE A 68 -3.58 -14.39 1.32
CA PHE A 68 -2.42 -15.08 1.87
C PHE A 68 -2.71 -16.58 1.99
N HIS A 69 -1.71 -17.41 1.70
CA HIS A 69 -1.75 -18.82 2.08
C HIS A 69 -0.35 -19.31 2.43
N VAL A 70 -0.24 -20.37 3.23
CA VAL A 70 1.04 -21.07 3.40
C VAL A 70 1.47 -21.72 2.08
N HIS A 71 0.53 -22.42 1.43
CA HIS A 71 0.72 -23.12 0.16
C HIS A 71 -0.16 -22.52 -0.93
N SER A 72 0.35 -22.33 -2.15
CA SER A 72 -0.48 -21.79 -3.23
C SER A 72 -1.65 -22.70 -3.61
N SER A 73 -1.47 -24.02 -3.49
CA SER A 73 -2.53 -25.02 -3.68
C SER A 73 -3.74 -24.87 -2.76
N SER A 74 -3.58 -24.23 -1.58
CA SER A 74 -4.69 -23.94 -0.66
C SER A 74 -5.79 -23.11 -1.29
N TRP A 75 -5.47 -22.31 -2.30
CA TRP A 75 -6.44 -21.58 -3.11
C TRP A 75 -7.59 -22.44 -3.62
N PHE A 76 -7.25 -23.62 -4.17
CA PHE A 76 -8.23 -24.56 -4.69
C PHE A 76 -8.86 -25.38 -3.57
N HIS A 77 -8.11 -25.69 -2.51
CA HIS A 77 -8.62 -26.45 -1.37
C HIS A 77 -9.76 -25.71 -0.65
N HIS A 78 -9.63 -24.39 -0.53
CA HIS A 78 -10.65 -23.53 0.08
C HIS A 78 -11.77 -23.12 -0.90
N GLY A 79 -11.68 -23.50 -2.18
CA GLY A 79 -12.69 -23.19 -3.18
C GLY A 79 -12.70 -21.74 -3.65
N HIS A 80 -11.65 -20.96 -3.38
CA HIS A 80 -11.55 -19.56 -3.80
C HIS A 80 -11.58 -19.39 -5.32
N ASP A 81 -11.18 -20.41 -6.07
CA ASP A 81 -11.28 -20.41 -7.53
C ASP A 81 -12.71 -20.32 -8.06
N SER A 82 -13.70 -20.70 -7.24
CA SER A 82 -15.12 -20.73 -7.59
C SER A 82 -15.99 -19.77 -6.77
N ASP A 83 -15.40 -18.94 -5.91
CA ASP A 83 -16.12 -17.99 -5.07
C ASP A 83 -15.89 -16.56 -5.58
N GLU A 84 -16.99 -15.92 -6.02
CA GLU A 84 -17.02 -14.57 -6.59
C GLU A 84 -16.42 -13.51 -5.66
N ARG A 85 -16.41 -13.75 -4.33
CA ARG A 85 -15.77 -12.84 -3.36
C ARG A 85 -14.26 -12.68 -3.62
N TYR A 86 -13.65 -13.61 -4.33
CA TYR A 86 -12.21 -13.65 -4.62
C TYR A 86 -11.87 -13.23 -6.05
N ASP A 87 -12.84 -12.73 -6.83
CA ASP A 87 -12.61 -12.28 -8.22
C ASP A 87 -11.71 -11.04 -8.28
N ASP A 88 -11.83 -10.15 -7.29
CA ASP A 88 -11.03 -8.92 -7.18
C ASP A 88 -9.66 -9.13 -6.50
N VAL A 89 -9.29 -10.39 -6.21
CA VAL A 89 -7.94 -10.72 -5.73
C VAL A 89 -6.97 -10.59 -6.90
N MET A 90 -6.05 -9.63 -6.80
CA MET A 90 -5.04 -9.39 -7.83
C MET A 90 -3.65 -9.87 -7.43
N LEU A 91 -3.40 -10.05 -6.14
CA LEU A 91 -2.11 -10.46 -5.59
C LEU A 91 -2.30 -11.64 -4.62
N HIS A 92 -1.52 -12.70 -4.79
CA HIS A 92 -1.45 -13.80 -3.84
C HIS A 92 -0.08 -13.85 -3.19
N VAL A 93 -0.07 -13.97 -1.87
CA VAL A 93 1.14 -13.96 -1.06
C VAL A 93 1.27 -15.33 -0.42
N VAL A 94 2.33 -16.05 -0.77
CA VAL A 94 2.54 -17.43 -0.30
C VAL A 94 3.89 -17.63 0.35
N LEU A 95 4.00 -18.68 1.16
CA LEU A 95 5.28 -19.15 1.68
C LEU A 95 5.88 -20.25 0.79
N VAL A 96 5.02 -21.08 0.20
CA VAL A 96 5.37 -22.17 -0.69
C VAL A 96 4.50 -22.06 -1.93
N ASP A 97 5.13 -21.86 -3.09
CA ASP A 97 4.43 -21.94 -4.37
C ASP A 97 4.51 -23.37 -4.92
N ASP A 98 3.48 -24.17 -4.66
CA ASP A 98 3.39 -25.58 -5.07
C ASP A 98 2.37 -25.82 -6.19
N ARG A 99 1.56 -24.81 -6.54
CA ARG A 99 0.61 -24.87 -7.65
C ARG A 99 0.36 -23.48 -8.25
N PRO A 100 0.55 -23.29 -9.56
CA PRO A 100 0.28 -22.01 -10.20
C PRO A 100 -1.22 -21.71 -10.26
N ILE A 101 -1.58 -20.43 -10.08
CA ILE A 101 -2.95 -19.93 -10.17
C ILE A 101 -3.03 -18.93 -11.33
N GLN A 102 -3.53 -19.38 -12.48
CA GLN A 102 -3.46 -18.61 -13.73
C GLN A 102 -4.32 -17.33 -13.72
N ARG A 103 -5.40 -17.28 -12.95
CA ARG A 103 -6.31 -16.12 -12.91
C ARG A 103 -5.74 -14.92 -12.17
N LEU A 104 -4.74 -15.13 -11.32
CA LEU A 104 -4.17 -14.08 -10.50
C LEU A 104 -3.06 -13.36 -11.26
N ARG A 105 -3.03 -12.04 -11.12
CA ARG A 105 -2.06 -11.22 -11.85
C ARG A 105 -0.64 -11.40 -11.29
N TRP A 106 -0.52 -11.48 -9.97
CA TRP A 106 0.78 -11.58 -9.30
C TRP A 106 0.73 -12.58 -8.16
N THR A 107 1.81 -13.35 -8.02
CA THR A 107 2.07 -14.17 -6.84
C THR A 107 3.44 -13.81 -6.28
N ILE A 108 3.49 -13.47 -5.00
CA ILE A 108 4.72 -13.20 -4.24
C ILE A 108 5.01 -14.40 -3.35
N ILE A 109 6.25 -14.89 -3.43
CA ILE A 109 6.77 -15.87 -2.47
C ILE A 109 7.54 -15.10 -1.40
N VAL A 110 7.10 -15.17 -0.15
CA VAL A 110 7.80 -14.55 0.98
C VAL A 110 8.87 -15.52 1.49
N PRO A 111 10.15 -15.10 1.56
CA PRO A 111 11.21 -15.94 2.11
C PRO A 111 10.92 -16.36 3.56
N LEU A 112 11.10 -17.65 3.86
CA LEU A 112 10.74 -18.21 5.17
C LEU A 112 11.55 -17.60 6.32
N ASP A 113 12.81 -17.24 6.08
CA ASP A 113 13.67 -16.60 7.07
C ASP A 113 13.15 -15.20 7.44
N GLU A 114 12.70 -14.43 6.44
CA GLU A 114 12.08 -13.11 6.61
C GLU A 114 10.74 -13.20 7.33
N MET A 115 9.90 -14.14 6.92
CA MET A 115 8.63 -14.41 7.60
C MET A 115 8.87 -14.77 9.07
N GLY A 116 9.86 -15.62 9.35
CA GLY A 116 10.27 -15.95 10.71
C GLY A 116 10.73 -14.74 11.53
N ARG A 117 11.48 -13.81 10.93
CA ARG A 117 11.86 -12.54 11.58
C ARG A 117 10.64 -11.66 11.85
N ALA A 118 9.74 -11.51 10.88
CA ALA A 118 8.54 -10.68 10.99
C ALA A 118 7.53 -11.20 12.02
N VAL A 119 7.46 -12.52 12.24
CA VAL A 119 6.68 -13.13 13.32
C VAL A 119 7.27 -12.81 14.70
N ARG A 120 8.61 -12.86 14.84
CA ARG A 120 9.31 -12.57 16.11
C ARG A 120 9.27 -11.09 16.48
N ASN A 121 9.42 -10.20 15.50
CA ASN A 121 9.38 -8.75 15.70
C ASN A 121 7.93 -8.25 15.80
N ARG A 122 7.33 -8.38 16.99
CA ARG A 122 5.99 -7.85 17.30
C ARG A 122 5.94 -6.32 17.37
N THR A 123 7.07 -5.69 17.68
CA THR A 123 7.26 -4.24 17.69
C THR A 123 7.77 -3.82 16.32
N GLY A 124 6.95 -3.11 15.54
CA GLY A 124 7.26 -2.63 14.19
C GLY A 124 8.34 -1.55 14.13
N ILE A 125 9.51 -1.80 14.73
CA ILE A 125 10.73 -1.02 14.53
C ILE A 125 11.65 -1.95 13.76
N VAL A 126 11.56 -1.87 12.43
CA VAL A 126 12.68 -2.30 11.59
C VAL A 126 13.80 -1.32 11.94
N GLU A 127 14.85 -1.77 12.61
CA GLU A 127 16.13 -1.07 12.56
C GLU A 127 16.47 -0.98 11.08
N ARG A 128 16.23 0.18 10.50
CA ARG A 128 16.70 0.49 9.15
C ARG A 128 18.22 0.45 9.26
N GLU A 129 18.84 -0.63 8.76
CA GLU A 129 20.17 -0.48 8.18
C GLU A 129 20.13 0.78 7.34
N THR A 130 21.09 1.66 7.56
CA THR A 130 21.14 3.00 6.94
C THR A 130 20.80 2.88 5.46
N SER A 131 19.57 3.25 5.09
CA SER A 131 19.05 3.07 3.75
C SER A 131 20.04 3.69 2.77
N ASN A 132 20.55 2.89 1.83
CA ASN A 132 21.43 3.39 0.77
C ASN A 132 20.74 4.61 0.11
N VAL A 133 21.50 5.64 -0.26
CA VAL A 133 20.98 6.88 -0.86
C VAL A 133 20.00 6.58 -1.99
N ASP A 134 20.30 5.56 -2.79
CA ASP A 134 19.44 5.10 -3.89
C ASP A 134 18.06 4.60 -3.42
N GLU A 135 17.99 3.94 -2.27
CA GLU A 135 16.75 3.45 -1.68
C GLU A 135 15.90 4.61 -1.13
N ILE A 136 16.54 5.61 -0.52
CA ILE A 136 15.87 6.84 -0.07
C ILE A 136 15.32 7.59 -1.29
N GLN A 137 16.12 7.73 -2.35
CA GLN A 137 15.72 8.39 -3.59
C GLN A 137 14.56 7.67 -4.27
N ARG A 138 14.62 6.34 -4.41
CA ARG A 138 13.50 5.53 -4.94
C ARG A 138 12.24 5.70 -4.11
N SER A 139 12.36 5.61 -2.79
CA SER A 139 11.23 5.82 -1.86
C SER A 139 10.64 7.22 -1.97
N ALA A 140 11.47 8.25 -2.09
CA ALA A 140 11.03 9.63 -2.29
C ALA A 140 10.32 9.79 -3.63
N MET A 141 10.87 9.22 -4.70
CA MET A 141 10.28 9.23 -6.04
C MET A 141 8.90 8.58 -6.03
N LEU A 142 8.74 7.43 -5.38
CA LEU A 142 7.45 6.74 -5.28
C LEU A 142 6.41 7.56 -4.50
N ARG A 143 6.83 8.20 -3.40
CA ARG A 143 5.94 9.10 -2.64
C ARG A 143 5.51 10.30 -3.49
N LEU A 144 6.43 10.85 -4.27
CA LEU A 144 6.14 11.94 -5.21
C LEU A 144 5.19 11.47 -6.30
N GLN A 145 5.44 10.33 -6.96
CA GLN A 145 4.57 9.77 -7.99
C GLN A 145 3.14 9.53 -7.47
N ARG A 146 2.99 8.98 -6.27
CA ARG A 146 1.66 8.81 -5.64
C ARG A 146 0.99 10.14 -5.34
N SER A 147 1.74 11.10 -4.81
CA SER A 147 1.25 12.45 -4.54
C SER A 147 0.80 13.14 -5.83
N THR A 148 1.55 12.98 -6.91
CA THR A 148 1.24 13.52 -8.24
C THR A 148 0.04 12.82 -8.87
N ALA A 149 -0.07 11.50 -8.77
CA ALA A 149 -1.23 10.76 -9.25
C ALA A 149 -2.51 11.18 -8.53
N PHE A 150 -2.44 11.31 -7.20
CA PHE A 150 -3.54 11.83 -6.39
C PHE A 150 -3.88 13.28 -6.75
N ALA A 151 -2.87 14.16 -6.91
CA ALA A 151 -3.04 15.54 -7.34
C ALA A 151 -3.76 15.63 -8.69
N ARG A 152 -3.31 14.88 -9.70
CA ARG A 152 -3.95 14.83 -11.02
C ARG A 152 -5.41 14.39 -10.94
N SER A 153 -5.69 13.34 -10.16
CA SER A 153 -7.07 12.89 -9.94
C SER A 153 -7.93 13.94 -9.24
N ALA A 154 -7.39 14.64 -8.24
CA ALA A 154 -8.11 15.71 -7.54
C ALA A 154 -8.37 16.91 -8.45
N VAL A 155 -7.36 17.38 -9.19
CA VAL A 155 -7.49 18.49 -10.15
C VAL A 155 -8.55 18.19 -11.20
N GLY A 156 -8.57 16.97 -11.76
CA GLY A 156 -9.58 16.56 -12.73
C GLY A 156 -11.01 16.52 -12.19
N ARG A 157 -11.20 16.39 -10.87
CA ARG A 157 -12.52 16.30 -10.23
C ARG A 157 -13.03 17.64 -9.68
N VAL A 158 -12.16 18.40 -9.03
CA VAL A 158 -12.55 19.60 -8.26
C VAL A 158 -11.82 20.87 -8.70
N GLY A 159 -10.98 20.80 -9.74
CA GLY A 159 -10.15 21.92 -10.16
C GLY A 159 -8.94 22.15 -9.27
N HIS A 160 -8.06 23.06 -9.68
CA HIS A 160 -6.70 23.20 -9.13
C HIS A 160 -6.68 23.66 -7.66
N VAL A 161 -7.53 24.62 -7.30
CA VAL A 161 -7.56 25.23 -5.97
C VAL A 161 -8.16 24.30 -4.94
N ASP A 162 -9.31 23.70 -5.25
CA ASP A 162 -9.96 22.76 -4.34
C ASP A 162 -9.17 21.44 -4.24
N ALA A 163 -8.43 21.07 -5.29
CA ALA A 163 -7.48 19.97 -5.21
C ALA A 163 -6.39 20.24 -4.15
N LEU A 164 -5.87 21.46 -4.05
CA LEU A 164 -4.93 21.81 -2.98
C LEU A 164 -5.59 21.65 -1.60
N ARG A 165 -6.81 22.14 -1.40
CA ARG A 165 -7.54 21.98 -0.13
C ARG A 165 -7.70 20.51 0.24
N VAL A 166 -8.10 19.67 -0.72
CA VAL A 166 -8.27 18.22 -0.55
C VAL A 166 -6.94 17.55 -0.22
N MET A 167 -5.87 17.89 -0.93
CA MET A 167 -4.53 17.34 -0.70
C MET A 167 -3.97 17.71 0.67
N THR A 168 -4.07 18.98 1.05
CA THR A 168 -3.64 19.47 2.36
C THR A 168 -4.44 18.79 3.48
N SER A 169 -5.75 18.68 3.31
CA SER A 169 -6.64 18.01 4.27
C SER A 169 -6.28 16.54 4.47
N HIS A 170 -6.12 15.80 3.39
CA HIS A 170 -5.75 14.39 3.43
C HIS A 170 -4.34 14.19 4.01
N TRP A 171 -3.40 15.12 3.77
CA TRP A 171 -2.09 15.08 4.42
C TRP A 171 -2.21 15.23 5.94
N PHE A 172 -3.01 16.18 6.43
CA PHE A 172 -3.24 16.37 7.86
C PHE A 172 -3.91 15.16 8.51
N GLU A 173 -4.90 14.56 7.86
CA GLU A 173 -5.57 13.34 8.34
C GLU A 173 -4.57 12.19 8.49
N ARG A 174 -3.70 11.98 7.48
CA ARG A 174 -2.64 10.96 7.54
C ARG A 174 -1.54 11.30 8.54
N PHE A 175 -1.25 12.58 8.74
CA PHE A 175 -0.28 13.04 9.72
C PHE A 175 -0.78 12.79 11.14
N ALA A 176 -2.05 13.12 11.40
CA ALA A 176 -2.73 12.85 12.66
C ALA A 176 -2.82 11.34 12.94
N SER A 177 -3.18 10.54 11.94
CA SER A 177 -3.33 9.07 12.09
C SER A 177 -2.02 8.33 12.38
N LYS A 178 -0.87 8.96 12.15
CA LYS A 178 0.47 8.35 12.30
C LYS A 178 1.20 8.78 13.56
N ARG A 179 0.68 9.73 14.33
CA ARG A 179 1.35 10.22 15.56
C ARG A 179 0.72 9.66 16.83
N ARG A 180 1.59 9.34 17.79
CA ARG A 180 1.29 9.19 19.22
C ARG A 180 1.13 10.54 19.95
N HIS A 181 1.09 11.67 19.23
CA HIS A 181 1.01 13.02 19.79
C HIS A 181 -0.18 13.80 19.22
N PRO A 182 -1.01 14.42 20.08
CA PRO A 182 -2.18 15.19 19.65
C PRO A 182 -1.73 16.44 18.89
N THR A 183 -2.28 16.64 17.70
CA THR A 183 -2.18 17.91 16.97
C THR A 183 -3.46 18.68 17.30
N PRO A 184 -3.41 19.94 17.74
CA PRO A 184 -4.62 20.70 18.05
C PRO A 184 -5.50 20.83 16.80
N ASP A 185 -6.79 20.49 16.92
CA ASP A 185 -7.75 20.53 15.80
C ASP A 185 -7.85 21.93 15.17
N GLU A 186 -7.64 22.97 15.97
CA GLU A 186 -7.59 24.38 15.53
C GLU A 186 -6.53 24.63 14.46
N LEU A 187 -5.34 24.02 14.58
CA LEU A 187 -4.25 24.21 13.61
C LEU A 187 -4.62 23.68 12.22
N VAL A 188 -5.37 22.57 12.16
CA VAL A 188 -5.80 21.96 10.88
C VAL A 188 -6.86 22.84 10.21
N LEU A 189 -7.81 23.35 10.99
CA LEU A 189 -8.85 24.26 10.51
C LEU A 189 -8.26 25.59 10.04
N ASP A 190 -7.29 26.14 10.77
CA ASP A 190 -6.59 27.36 10.42
C ASP A 190 -5.89 27.23 9.07
N VAL A 191 -5.07 26.19 8.89
CA VAL A 191 -4.36 25.97 7.62
C VAL A 191 -5.34 25.74 6.46
N ARG A 192 -6.43 24.99 6.68
CA ARG A 192 -7.49 24.81 5.68
C ARG A 192 -8.12 26.15 5.29
N SER A 193 -8.33 27.06 6.24
CA SER A 193 -8.95 28.36 5.97
C SER A 193 -8.06 29.28 5.12
N VAL A 194 -6.74 29.26 5.33
CA VAL A 194 -5.79 30.18 4.67
C VAL A 194 -5.14 29.63 3.40
N ILE A 195 -5.24 28.32 3.11
CA ILE A 195 -4.48 27.71 1.99
C ILE A 195 -4.80 28.36 0.62
N THR A 196 -6.04 28.79 0.39
CA THR A 196 -6.44 29.41 -0.88
C THR A 196 -5.96 30.84 -1.03
N SER A 197 -5.94 31.62 0.05
CA SER A 197 -5.39 32.98 0.06
C SER A 197 -3.87 33.01 0.22
N SER A 198 -3.24 31.87 0.50
CA SER A 198 -1.80 31.76 0.58
C SER A 198 -1.12 31.93 -0.79
N PRO A 199 0.18 32.27 -0.83
CA PRO A 199 0.95 32.31 -2.08
C PRO A 199 0.86 31.02 -2.90
N LEU A 200 0.74 29.86 -2.25
CA LEU A 200 0.58 28.57 -2.92
C LEU A 200 -0.79 28.41 -3.57
N GLY A 201 -1.86 28.86 -2.89
CA GLY A 201 -3.21 28.87 -3.43
C GLY A 201 -3.32 29.79 -4.65
N MET A 202 -2.77 31.00 -4.55
CA MET A 202 -2.70 31.95 -5.65
C MET A 202 -1.88 31.41 -6.84
N PHE A 203 -0.76 30.74 -6.57
CA PHE A 203 0.03 30.08 -7.61
C PHE A 203 -0.77 28.99 -8.36
N ALA A 204 -1.54 28.16 -7.65
CA ALA A 204 -2.39 27.15 -8.29
C ALA A 204 -3.55 27.76 -9.09
N ILE A 205 -4.13 28.87 -8.64
CA ILE A 205 -5.09 29.65 -9.44
C ILE A 205 -4.46 30.07 -10.76
N ASN A 206 -3.25 30.63 -10.71
CA ASN A 206 -2.56 31.12 -11.90
C ASN A 206 -2.21 29.99 -12.87
N ILE A 207 -1.77 28.83 -12.38
CA ILE A 207 -1.53 27.65 -13.23
C ILE A 207 -2.80 27.20 -13.96
N ALA A 208 -3.95 27.22 -13.27
CA ALA A 208 -5.22 26.80 -13.86
C ALA A 208 -5.66 27.66 -15.05
N GLN A 209 -5.11 28.88 -15.19
CA GLN A 209 -5.40 29.80 -16.28
C GLN A 209 -4.44 29.63 -17.47
N ILE A 210 -3.39 28.81 -17.33
CA ILE A 210 -2.46 28.51 -18.41
C ILE A 210 -3.13 27.47 -19.33
N PRO A 211 -3.34 27.77 -20.62
CA PRO A 211 -3.89 26.81 -21.56
C PRO A 211 -2.96 25.58 -21.71
N PRO A 212 -3.53 24.41 -22.07
CA PRO A 212 -2.79 23.15 -22.15
C PRO A 212 -1.70 23.14 -23.23
#